data_AF-A0A2U0SEF0-F1
#
_entry.id   AF-A0A2U0SEF0-F1
#
_cell.length_a   1.000
_cell.length_b   1.000
_cell.length_c   1.000
_cell.angle_alpha   90.00
_cell.angle_beta   90.00
_cell.angle_gamma   90.00
#
_symmetry.space_group_name_H-M   'P 1'
#
loop_
_entity.id
_entity.type
_entity.pdbx_description
1 polymer ?
#
loop_
_entity_poly.entity_id
_entity_poly.type
_entity_poly.pdbx_seq_one_letter_code
_entity_poly.pdbx_strand_id
1 'polypeptide(L)'
;MIVRSMAVAIGLLLATGVPAAAQQQSRKIEVPADKKWQHAATGLIVPTALAGLPRNEITDASDREIDVSLQFGDSNTTHATIFLFRPALMDVPVWFDRVETQVLKGDTFGAAEPIGTPSGFALPGGTATSALRRVYQPAHPPFRATGVAVLPLGQWLVVVRLSSAVLSPAELDTKLSTVVAELGWPARKPNVPEAPAAAPVQPCATPLRYDPKAKMKKPDMAAGLLGATLAMMASKPPEDGKKEEESAPATFCRDGEGSTELGVYRALPADSFAYTIAIADAGNTISVYPDLLSDAKKPGYAVTLNTLERAYVFPAFDRLPEPVKVMDALTKTRPISSTGRDGNEISIQAQ
;
A
#
# COMPACT_ATOMS: atom_id res chain seq x y z
N MET A 1 -37.32 -1.33 7.76
CA MET A 1 -36.57 -0.58 8.79
C MET A 1 -35.85 -1.61 9.66
N ILE A 2 -34.54 -1.74 9.46
CA ILE A 2 -33.47 -2.26 10.35
C ILE A 2 -32.25 -2.26 9.41
N VAL A 3 -31.48 -1.17 9.46
CA VAL A 3 -30.19 -1.04 8.78
C VAL A 3 -29.19 -1.79 9.65
N ARG A 4 -28.71 -2.94 9.19
CA ARG A 4 -27.58 -3.63 9.82
C ARG A 4 -26.30 -3.02 9.27
N SER A 5 -25.74 -2.10 10.04
CA SER A 5 -24.39 -1.59 9.86
C SER A 5 -23.40 -2.76 9.84
N MET A 6 -22.71 -2.98 8.72
CA MET A 6 -21.50 -3.79 8.69
C MET A 6 -20.36 -2.94 9.28
N ALA A 7 -20.26 -2.94 10.61
CA ALA A 7 -19.04 -2.57 11.29
C ALA A 7 -18.05 -3.73 11.13
N VAL A 8 -16.96 -3.51 10.40
CA VAL A 8 -15.80 -4.39 10.44
C VAL A 8 -15.21 -4.26 11.84
N ALA A 9 -15.45 -5.29 12.68
CA ALA A 9 -14.87 -5.38 14.00
C ALA A 9 -13.38 -5.70 13.88
N ILE A 10 -12.53 -4.68 14.04
CA ILE A 10 -11.11 -4.88 14.30
C ILE A 10 -11.00 -5.52 15.68
N GLY A 11 -10.54 -6.77 15.72
CA GLY A 11 -10.29 -7.52 16.94
C GLY A 11 -9.32 -6.78 17.85
N LEU A 12 -9.83 -6.38 19.02
CA LEU A 12 -9.07 -5.80 20.12
C LEU A 12 -8.10 -6.87 20.67
N LEU A 13 -6.81 -6.74 20.38
CA LEU A 13 -5.76 -7.41 21.14
C LEU A 13 -5.22 -6.43 22.17
N LEU A 14 -5.65 -6.63 23.41
CA LEU A 14 -5.17 -5.96 24.60
C LEU A 14 -3.68 -6.29 24.83
N ALA A 15 -2.81 -5.32 24.62
CA ALA A 15 -1.48 -5.28 25.23
C ALA A 15 -1.21 -3.86 25.74
N THR A 16 -1.28 -3.71 27.06
CA THR A 16 -0.96 -2.50 27.81
C THR A 16 0.50 -2.11 27.57
N GLY A 17 0.76 -0.94 26.94
CA GLY A 17 2.10 -0.36 26.94
C GLY A 17 2.53 0.44 25.73
N VAL A 18 1.74 0.56 24.67
CA VAL A 18 1.94 1.61 23.65
C VAL A 18 1.11 2.82 24.12
N PRO A 19 1.61 4.07 24.11
CA PRO A 19 0.70 5.20 24.19
C PRO A 19 -0.37 4.95 23.13
N ALA A 20 -1.64 5.01 23.53
CA ALA A 20 -2.73 4.98 22.61
C ALA A 20 -2.53 6.16 21.65
N ALA A 21 -1.82 5.92 20.54
CA ALA A 21 -2.18 6.54 19.29
C ALA A 21 -3.64 6.14 19.16
N ALA A 22 -4.52 7.08 19.51
CA ALA A 22 -5.95 6.94 19.30
C ALA A 22 -6.10 6.25 17.95
N GLN A 23 -6.80 5.12 17.88
CA GLN A 23 -7.25 4.62 16.59
C GLN A 23 -7.94 5.82 15.96
N GLN A 24 -7.26 6.43 14.99
CA GLN A 24 -7.68 7.71 14.46
C GLN A 24 -8.99 7.39 13.78
N GLN A 25 -10.08 7.78 14.43
CA GLN A 25 -11.40 7.42 14.00
C GLN A 25 -11.56 8.05 12.63
N SER A 26 -11.85 7.24 11.62
CA SER A 26 -12.02 7.74 10.27
C SER A 26 -13.04 8.88 10.29
N ARG A 27 -12.66 10.01 9.69
CA ARG A 27 -13.52 11.19 9.63
C ARG A 27 -14.25 11.20 8.29
N LYS A 28 -15.51 11.58 8.30
CA LYS A 28 -16.25 11.84 7.08
C LYS A 28 -15.82 13.18 6.50
N ILE A 29 -15.54 13.22 5.21
CA ILE A 29 -15.33 14.47 4.46
C ILE A 29 -16.70 14.92 3.96
N GLU A 30 -17.21 16.02 4.52
CA GLU A 30 -18.51 16.56 4.14
C GLU A 30 -18.43 17.25 2.77
N VAL A 31 -19.11 16.67 1.78
CA VAL A 31 -19.21 17.23 0.43
C VAL A 31 -20.69 17.22 0.02
N PRO A 32 -21.26 18.37 -0.37
CA PRO A 32 -22.64 18.41 -0.83
C PRO A 32 -22.87 17.42 -1.98
N ALA A 33 -24.04 16.78 -2.00
CA ALA A 33 -24.36 15.69 -2.92
C ALA A 33 -24.29 16.10 -4.41
N ASP A 34 -24.49 17.37 -4.71
CA ASP A 34 -24.45 17.96 -6.05
C ASP A 34 -23.06 18.52 -6.42
N LYS A 35 -22.06 18.40 -5.54
CA LYS A 35 -20.71 18.94 -5.74
C LYS A 35 -19.67 17.85 -5.92
N LYS A 36 -18.75 18.11 -6.84
CA LYS A 36 -17.51 17.35 -6.98
C LYS A 36 -16.60 17.64 -5.80
N TRP A 37 -15.84 16.63 -5.38
CA TRP A 37 -14.75 16.81 -4.42
C TRP A 37 -13.43 16.83 -5.19
N GLN A 38 -12.47 17.63 -4.75
CA GLN A 38 -11.12 17.62 -5.29
C GLN A 38 -10.16 17.34 -4.15
N HIS A 39 -9.35 16.30 -4.31
CA HIS A 39 -8.31 16.01 -3.35
C HIS A 39 -7.23 17.09 -3.39
N ALA A 40 -6.92 17.68 -2.23
CA ALA A 40 -6.07 18.86 -2.16
C ALA A 40 -4.64 18.58 -2.67
N ALA A 41 -4.05 17.45 -2.29
CA ALA A 41 -2.64 17.17 -2.59
C ALA A 41 -2.41 16.68 -4.04
N THR A 42 -3.36 15.95 -4.63
CA THR A 42 -3.19 15.36 -5.97
C THR A 42 -3.94 16.09 -7.06
N GLY A 43 -4.95 16.89 -6.71
CA GLY A 43 -5.86 17.50 -7.69
C GLY A 43 -6.82 16.50 -8.36
N LEU A 44 -6.89 15.25 -7.88
CA LEU A 44 -7.87 14.28 -8.35
C LEU A 44 -9.29 14.80 -8.06
N ILE A 45 -10.11 14.91 -9.10
CA ILE A 45 -11.50 15.32 -8.98
C ILE A 45 -12.39 14.09 -8.96
N VAL A 46 -13.21 14.01 -7.92
CA VAL A 46 -14.16 12.93 -7.68
C VAL A 46 -15.56 13.46 -7.97
N PRO A 47 -16.23 12.95 -9.01
CA PRO A 47 -17.55 13.40 -9.39
C PRO A 47 -18.63 12.94 -8.38
N THR A 48 -19.85 13.41 -8.61
CA THR A 48 -21.04 13.02 -7.83
C THR A 48 -21.53 11.61 -8.17
N ALA A 49 -21.11 11.06 -9.32
CA ALA A 49 -21.36 9.69 -9.74
C ALA A 49 -20.23 9.20 -10.67
N LEU A 50 -19.98 7.89 -10.68
CA LEU A 50 -19.01 7.22 -11.56
C LEU A 50 -19.66 6.01 -12.23
N ALA A 51 -19.65 5.93 -13.55
CA ALA A 51 -20.30 4.89 -14.35
C ALA A 51 -21.76 4.64 -13.93
N GLY A 52 -22.48 5.75 -13.66
CA GLY A 52 -23.86 5.74 -13.16
C GLY A 52 -24.02 5.30 -11.69
N LEU A 53 -22.95 5.03 -10.96
CA LEU A 53 -22.97 4.74 -9.52
C LEU A 53 -22.93 6.07 -8.75
N PRO A 54 -23.95 6.43 -7.95
CA PRO A 54 -23.91 7.66 -7.16
C PRO A 54 -22.85 7.57 -6.06
N ARG A 55 -22.22 8.71 -5.71
CA ARG A 55 -21.31 8.82 -4.58
C ARG A 55 -22.09 8.75 -3.27
N ASN A 56 -21.69 7.85 -2.38
CA ASN A 56 -22.31 7.68 -1.06
C ASN A 56 -21.53 8.45 0.01
N GLU A 57 -20.22 8.24 0.04
CA GLU A 57 -19.39 8.69 1.15
C GLU A 57 -17.95 8.94 0.70
N ILE A 58 -17.30 9.89 1.38
CA ILE A 58 -15.86 10.09 1.36
C ILE A 58 -15.40 10.08 2.82
N THR A 59 -14.44 9.22 3.14
CA THR A 59 -13.84 9.12 4.47
C THR A 59 -12.33 9.28 4.39
N ASP A 60 -11.74 9.83 5.45
CA ASP A 60 -10.31 9.98 5.62
C ASP A 60 -9.91 9.25 6.92
N ALA A 61 -9.02 8.27 6.82
CA ALA A 61 -8.46 7.56 7.97
C ALA A 61 -7.29 8.33 8.63
N SER A 62 -6.98 9.52 8.11
CA SER A 62 -5.99 10.46 8.61
C SER A 62 -6.63 11.82 8.99
N ASP A 63 -5.79 12.81 9.28
CA ASP A 63 -6.18 14.21 9.50
C ASP A 63 -5.85 15.13 8.32
N ARG A 64 -5.22 14.60 7.27
CA ARG A 64 -4.60 15.36 6.18
C ARG A 64 -4.87 14.77 4.79
N GLU A 65 -5.90 13.94 4.66
CA GLU A 65 -6.31 13.31 3.39
C GLU A 65 -5.22 12.40 2.77
N ILE A 66 -4.37 11.81 3.60
CA ILE A 66 -3.31 10.90 3.11
C ILE A 66 -3.77 9.46 2.91
N ASP A 67 -4.96 9.13 3.43
CA ASP A 67 -5.62 7.83 3.33
C ASP A 67 -7.13 8.04 3.20
N VAL A 68 -7.58 8.24 1.95
CA VAL A 68 -8.96 8.55 1.63
C VAL A 68 -9.65 7.35 0.99
N SER A 69 -10.85 7.02 1.48
CA SER A 69 -11.73 6.03 0.86
C SER A 69 -13.00 6.68 0.35
N LEU A 70 -13.37 6.36 -0.89
CA LEU A 70 -14.55 6.89 -1.57
C LEU A 70 -15.47 5.75 -1.97
N GLN A 71 -16.74 5.83 -1.59
CA GLN A 71 -17.73 4.79 -1.83
C GLN A 71 -18.79 5.25 -2.82
N PHE A 72 -19.13 4.38 -3.77
CA PHE A 72 -20.12 4.61 -4.81
C PHE A 72 -21.06 3.42 -4.96
N GLY A 73 -22.31 3.67 -5.37
CA GLY A 73 -23.27 2.63 -5.75
C GLY A 73 -24.07 2.07 -4.58
N ASP A 74 -24.52 0.82 -4.69
CA ASP A 74 -25.30 0.13 -3.66
C ASP A 74 -24.58 -1.16 -3.28
N SER A 75 -24.31 -1.33 -1.98
CA SER A 75 -23.61 -2.49 -1.43
C SER A 75 -24.30 -3.82 -1.75
N ASN A 76 -25.61 -3.82 -2.01
CA ASN A 76 -26.40 -5.01 -2.32
C ASN A 76 -26.41 -5.36 -3.81
N THR A 77 -26.01 -4.45 -4.70
CA THR A 77 -26.04 -4.68 -6.15
C THR A 77 -24.68 -4.48 -6.78
N THR A 78 -24.30 -3.24 -7.10
CA THR A 78 -23.00 -2.88 -7.64
C THR A 78 -22.46 -1.71 -6.85
N HIS A 79 -21.29 -1.88 -6.27
CA HIS A 79 -20.61 -0.82 -5.53
C HIS A 79 -19.14 -0.76 -5.92
N ALA A 80 -18.60 0.46 -5.87
CA ALA A 80 -17.18 0.70 -6.03
C ALA A 80 -16.62 1.37 -4.77
N THR A 81 -15.43 0.92 -4.37
CA THR A 81 -14.62 1.61 -3.37
C THR A 81 -13.32 2.03 -4.02
N ILE A 82 -13.00 3.31 -3.92
CA ILE A 82 -11.76 3.88 -4.41
C ILE A 82 -10.93 4.26 -3.20
N PHE A 83 -9.70 3.77 -3.12
CA PHE A 83 -8.72 4.19 -2.12
C PHE A 83 -7.71 5.11 -2.79
N LEU A 84 -7.48 6.27 -2.18
CA LEU A 84 -6.47 7.24 -2.57
C LEU A 84 -5.53 7.42 -1.39
N PHE A 85 -4.31 6.94 -1.52
CA PHE A 85 -3.34 7.00 -0.43
C PHE A 85 -1.92 7.20 -0.94
N ARG A 86 -1.06 7.73 -0.07
CA ARG A 86 0.37 7.89 -0.33
C ARG A 86 1.08 6.65 0.23
N PRO A 87 1.39 5.60 -0.55
CA PRO A 87 1.98 4.37 0.00
C PRO A 87 3.39 4.59 0.52
N ALA A 88 3.84 3.84 1.52
CA ALA A 88 5.24 3.84 1.97
C ALA A 88 6.22 3.34 0.89
N LEU A 89 5.75 2.45 0.00
CA LEU A 89 6.47 1.99 -1.18
C LEU A 89 5.66 2.34 -2.42
N MET A 90 6.13 3.27 -3.26
CA MET A 90 5.41 3.65 -4.48
C MET A 90 5.67 2.64 -5.61
N ASP A 91 4.96 1.51 -5.59
CA ASP A 91 5.13 0.44 -6.58
C ASP A 91 3.78 -0.23 -6.94
N VAL A 92 3.28 0.04 -8.15
CA VAL A 92 2.00 -0.49 -8.64
C VAL A 92 1.98 -2.03 -8.65
N PRO A 93 3.00 -2.74 -9.18
CA PRO A 93 3.06 -4.20 -9.12
C PRO A 93 2.88 -4.80 -7.73
N VAL A 94 3.60 -4.29 -6.71
CA VAL A 94 3.53 -4.80 -5.33
C VAL A 94 2.13 -4.62 -4.78
N TRP A 95 1.54 -3.43 -4.91
CA TRP A 95 0.19 -3.21 -4.37
C TRP A 95 -0.90 -3.93 -5.16
N PHE A 96 -0.72 -4.14 -6.46
CA PHE A 96 -1.60 -5.01 -7.24
C PHE A 96 -1.53 -6.46 -6.73
N ASP A 97 -0.34 -7.01 -6.49
CA ASP A 97 -0.15 -8.36 -5.93
C ASP A 97 -0.79 -8.50 -4.53
N ARG A 98 -0.68 -7.46 -3.68
CA ARG A 98 -1.34 -7.42 -2.37
C ARG A 98 -2.86 -7.40 -2.48
N VAL A 99 -3.41 -6.52 -3.31
CA VAL A 99 -4.86 -6.41 -3.53
C VAL A 99 -5.41 -7.72 -4.12
N GLU A 100 -4.72 -8.30 -5.09
CA GLU A 100 -5.07 -9.60 -5.66
C GLU A 100 -5.05 -10.70 -4.59
N THR A 101 -4.03 -10.73 -3.73
CA THR A 101 -3.96 -11.69 -2.61
C THR A 101 -5.19 -11.57 -1.68
N GLN A 102 -5.68 -10.36 -1.39
CA GLN A 102 -6.91 -10.18 -0.61
C GLN A 102 -8.13 -10.75 -1.31
N VAL A 103 -8.26 -10.56 -2.63
CA VAL A 103 -9.39 -11.08 -3.39
C VAL A 103 -9.37 -12.61 -3.46
N LEU A 104 -8.19 -13.18 -3.68
CA LEU A 104 -8.01 -14.63 -3.86
C LEU A 104 -8.02 -15.41 -2.55
N LYS A 105 -7.51 -14.86 -1.45
CA LYS A 105 -7.34 -15.58 -0.18
C LYS A 105 -8.26 -15.10 0.93
N GLY A 106 -8.90 -13.93 0.77
CA GLY A 106 -9.83 -13.39 1.76
C GLY A 106 -11.19 -14.10 1.78
N ASP A 107 -11.80 -14.15 2.96
CA ASP A 107 -13.07 -14.86 3.18
C ASP A 107 -14.25 -14.25 2.40
N THR A 108 -14.20 -12.94 2.11
CA THR A 108 -15.28 -12.18 1.45
C THR A 108 -15.73 -12.80 0.12
N PHE A 109 -14.80 -13.37 -0.65
CA PHE A 109 -15.10 -13.91 -1.97
C PHE A 109 -14.95 -15.45 -2.06
N GLY A 110 -14.56 -16.11 -0.97
CA GLY A 110 -14.55 -17.57 -0.85
C GLY A 110 -13.55 -18.29 -1.75
N ALA A 111 -12.33 -17.77 -1.91
CA ALA A 111 -11.35 -18.21 -2.91
C ALA A 111 -11.82 -17.92 -4.35
N ALA A 112 -11.87 -16.63 -4.69
CA ALA A 112 -12.27 -16.18 -6.01
C ALA A 112 -11.37 -16.74 -7.11
N GLU A 113 -11.96 -17.08 -8.27
CA GLU A 113 -11.22 -17.52 -9.44
C GLU A 113 -10.80 -16.31 -10.29
N PRO A 114 -9.53 -16.20 -10.69
CA PRO A 114 -9.11 -15.13 -11.58
C PRO A 114 -9.62 -15.32 -13.01
N ILE A 115 -10.11 -14.25 -13.62
CA ILE A 115 -10.53 -14.23 -15.02
C ILE A 115 -9.43 -13.59 -15.88
N GLY A 116 -8.88 -14.36 -16.82
CA GLY A 116 -7.79 -13.92 -17.68
C GLY A 116 -6.49 -13.63 -16.92
N THR A 117 -5.50 -13.01 -17.57
CA THR A 117 -4.27 -12.52 -16.93
C THR A 117 -4.45 -11.07 -16.46
N PRO A 118 -3.67 -10.59 -15.47
CA PRO A 118 -3.63 -9.17 -15.16
C PRO A 118 -3.29 -8.36 -16.41
N SER A 119 -4.01 -7.25 -16.62
CA SER A 119 -3.89 -6.41 -17.81
C SER A 119 -3.27 -5.07 -17.46
N GLY A 120 -2.17 -4.72 -18.13
CA GLY A 120 -1.57 -3.40 -18.07
C GLY A 120 -2.35 -2.41 -18.92
N PHE A 121 -2.51 -1.17 -18.44
CA PHE A 121 -3.18 -0.10 -19.21
C PHE A 121 -2.63 1.28 -18.87
N ALA A 122 -2.81 2.23 -19.78
CA ALA A 122 -2.39 3.61 -19.59
C ALA A 122 -3.48 4.43 -18.90
N LEU A 123 -3.07 5.36 -18.04
CA LEU A 123 -3.94 6.39 -17.49
C LEU A 123 -4.45 7.32 -18.58
N PRO A 124 -5.61 8.00 -18.39
CA PRO A 124 -6.06 9.02 -19.32
C PRO A 124 -5.00 10.10 -19.58
N GLY A 125 -4.64 10.30 -20.86
CA GLY A 125 -3.57 11.23 -21.27
C GLY A 125 -2.14 10.68 -21.16
N GLY A 126 -1.97 9.43 -20.72
CA GLY A 126 -0.71 8.71 -20.70
C GLY A 126 -0.52 7.78 -21.91
N THR A 127 0.68 7.21 -22.02
CA THR A 127 1.05 6.23 -23.06
C THR A 127 1.68 4.96 -22.48
N ALA A 128 2.31 5.05 -21.31
CA ALA A 128 2.86 3.90 -20.61
C ALA A 128 1.75 3.11 -19.92
N THR A 129 1.82 1.78 -20.03
CA THR A 129 0.90 0.87 -19.34
C THR A 129 1.25 0.75 -17.85
N SER A 130 1.15 1.86 -17.13
CA SER A 130 1.64 2.05 -15.76
C SER A 130 0.65 1.61 -14.68
N ALA A 131 -0.55 1.22 -15.07
CA ALA A 131 -1.58 0.68 -14.19
C ALA A 131 -1.86 -0.80 -14.48
N LEU A 132 -2.34 -1.53 -13.48
CA LEU A 132 -2.74 -2.94 -13.58
C LEU A 132 -4.20 -3.12 -13.18
N ARG A 133 -4.93 -3.99 -13.88
CA ARG A 133 -6.30 -4.39 -13.51
C ARG A 133 -6.56 -5.87 -13.77
N ARG A 134 -7.51 -6.44 -13.03
CA ARG A 134 -8.05 -7.80 -13.28
C ARG A 134 -9.43 -7.95 -12.67
N VAL A 135 -10.21 -8.88 -13.24
CA VAL A 135 -11.51 -9.32 -12.74
C VAL A 135 -11.42 -10.75 -12.25
N TYR A 136 -12.25 -11.07 -11.26
CA TYR A 136 -12.36 -12.34 -10.60
C TYR A 136 -13.82 -12.74 -10.51
N GLN A 137 -14.05 -14.04 -10.46
CA GLN A 137 -15.34 -14.65 -10.18
C GLN A 137 -15.34 -15.15 -8.73
N PRO A 138 -16.06 -14.48 -7.82
CA PRO A 138 -16.23 -14.96 -6.45
C PRO A 138 -16.89 -16.34 -6.43
N ALA A 139 -16.48 -17.18 -5.49
CA ALA A 139 -17.10 -18.49 -5.27
C ALA A 139 -18.34 -18.39 -4.37
N HIS A 140 -18.43 -17.34 -3.55
CA HIS A 140 -19.53 -17.13 -2.61
C HIS A 140 -20.46 -15.98 -3.04
N PRO A 141 -21.78 -16.10 -2.75
CA PRO A 141 -22.70 -14.98 -2.89
C PRO A 141 -22.32 -13.82 -1.94
N PRO A 142 -22.79 -12.60 -2.21
CA PRO A 142 -23.77 -12.24 -3.24
C PRO A 142 -23.15 -11.86 -4.59
N PHE A 143 -21.82 -11.77 -4.68
CA PHE A 143 -21.17 -11.19 -5.87
C PHE A 143 -20.99 -12.22 -6.98
N ARG A 144 -21.38 -11.83 -8.19
CA ARG A 144 -21.15 -12.58 -9.42
C ARG A 144 -19.77 -12.28 -10.01
N ALA A 145 -19.29 -11.05 -9.83
CA ALA A 145 -17.97 -10.62 -10.28
C ALA A 145 -17.39 -9.55 -9.33
N THR A 146 -16.08 -9.56 -9.19
CA THR A 146 -15.32 -8.51 -8.49
C THR A 146 -14.07 -8.17 -9.28
N GLY A 147 -13.61 -6.93 -9.23
CA GLY A 147 -12.52 -6.45 -10.06
C GLY A 147 -11.73 -5.38 -9.34
N VAL A 148 -10.44 -5.33 -9.65
CA VAL A 148 -9.50 -4.42 -9.02
C VAL A 148 -8.67 -3.72 -10.10
N ALA A 149 -8.38 -2.44 -9.87
CA ALA A 149 -7.39 -1.69 -10.63
C ALA A 149 -6.49 -0.90 -9.68
N VAL A 150 -5.18 -0.92 -9.92
CA VAL A 150 -4.18 -0.15 -9.16
C VAL A 150 -3.48 0.78 -10.14
N LEU A 151 -3.51 2.08 -9.83
CA LEU A 151 -3.04 3.13 -10.72
C LEU A 151 -2.12 4.10 -9.99
N PRO A 152 -1.03 4.56 -10.62
CA PRO A 152 -0.16 5.58 -10.05
C PRO A 152 -0.74 6.98 -10.21
N LEU A 153 -0.49 7.86 -9.24
CA LEU A 153 -0.81 9.28 -9.29
C LEU A 153 0.30 10.10 -8.63
N GLY A 154 1.42 10.27 -9.35
CA GLY A 154 2.64 10.83 -8.77
C GLY A 154 3.16 9.94 -7.64
N GLN A 155 3.22 10.46 -6.42
CA GLN A 155 3.63 9.73 -5.21
C GLN A 155 2.46 9.02 -4.49
N TRP A 156 1.31 8.92 -5.15
CA TRP A 156 0.08 8.35 -4.62
C TRP A 156 -0.35 7.15 -5.44
N LEU A 157 -1.17 6.31 -4.85
CA LEU A 157 -1.89 5.24 -5.53
C LEU A 157 -3.39 5.51 -5.49
N VAL A 158 -4.04 5.18 -6.60
CA VAL A 158 -5.49 5.02 -6.69
C VAL A 158 -5.76 3.53 -6.84
N VAL A 159 -6.49 2.95 -5.89
CA VAL A 159 -6.94 1.55 -5.95
C VAL A 159 -8.45 1.55 -6.11
N VAL A 160 -8.95 1.04 -7.22
CA VAL A 160 -10.39 0.88 -7.46
C VAL A 160 -10.75 -0.58 -7.21
N ARG A 161 -11.73 -0.81 -6.34
CA ARG A 161 -12.42 -2.10 -6.18
C ARG A 161 -13.85 -1.95 -6.67
N LEU A 162 -14.29 -2.83 -7.54
CA LEU A 162 -15.65 -2.86 -8.06
C LEU A 162 -16.21 -4.26 -7.88
N SER A 163 -17.31 -4.40 -7.16
CA SER A 163 -18.00 -5.67 -6.97
C SER A 163 -19.44 -5.57 -7.40
N SER A 164 -19.97 -6.63 -8.02
CA SER A 164 -21.34 -6.66 -8.51
C SER A 164 -22.00 -8.02 -8.33
N ALA A 165 -23.23 -8.02 -7.86
CA ALA A 165 -24.12 -9.17 -7.79
C ALA A 165 -24.80 -9.47 -9.15
N VAL A 166 -24.80 -8.51 -10.09
CA VAL A 166 -25.60 -8.61 -11.32
C VAL A 166 -24.74 -8.69 -12.59
N LEU A 167 -23.61 -8.00 -12.62
CA LEU A 167 -22.73 -7.96 -13.80
C LEU A 167 -21.96 -9.28 -13.95
N SER A 168 -21.84 -9.75 -15.18
CA SER A 168 -20.87 -10.79 -15.55
C SER A 168 -19.43 -10.26 -15.43
N PRO A 169 -18.41 -11.12 -15.39
CA PRO A 169 -17.01 -10.69 -15.37
C PRO A 169 -16.62 -9.72 -16.49
N ALA A 170 -17.09 -9.96 -17.72
CA ALA A 170 -16.79 -9.09 -18.87
C ALA A 170 -17.46 -7.71 -18.78
N GLU A 171 -18.73 -7.68 -18.33
CA GLU A 171 -19.45 -6.41 -18.09
C GLU A 171 -18.82 -5.63 -16.95
N LEU A 172 -18.37 -6.32 -15.89
CA LEU A 172 -17.67 -5.71 -14.77
C LEU A 172 -16.32 -5.13 -15.20
N ASP A 173 -15.56 -5.82 -16.05
CA ASP A 173 -14.29 -5.30 -16.59
C ASP A 173 -14.49 -4.01 -17.40
N THR A 174 -15.54 -3.98 -18.22
CA THR A 174 -15.94 -2.78 -18.98
C THR A 174 -16.31 -1.65 -18.02
N LYS A 175 -17.14 -1.94 -17.01
CA LYS A 175 -17.56 -0.94 -16.03
C LYS A 175 -16.40 -0.44 -15.17
N LEU A 176 -15.43 -1.29 -14.83
CA LEU A 176 -14.21 -0.90 -14.14
C LEU A 176 -13.39 0.10 -14.96
N SER A 177 -13.25 -0.13 -16.27
CA SER A 177 -12.61 0.84 -17.18
C SER A 177 -13.36 2.17 -17.22
N THR A 178 -14.70 2.14 -17.26
CA THR A 178 -15.52 3.36 -17.23
C THR A 178 -15.34 4.13 -15.92
N VAL A 179 -15.36 3.45 -14.77
CA VAL A 179 -15.12 4.08 -13.46
C VAL A 179 -13.76 4.80 -13.43
N VAL A 180 -12.71 4.14 -13.93
CA VAL A 180 -11.37 4.73 -14.02
C VAL A 180 -11.36 5.93 -14.97
N ALA A 181 -11.99 5.84 -16.14
CA ALA A 181 -11.99 6.92 -17.14
C ALA A 181 -12.79 8.15 -16.71
N GLU A 182 -13.84 7.98 -15.91
CA GLU A 182 -14.70 9.08 -15.46
C GLU A 182 -14.16 9.83 -14.23
N LEU A 183 -13.12 9.31 -13.57
CA LEU A 183 -12.38 10.09 -12.58
C LEU A 183 -11.77 11.32 -13.24
N GLY A 184 -11.87 12.47 -12.58
CA GLY A 184 -11.26 13.71 -13.06
C GLY A 184 -9.77 13.74 -12.75
N TRP A 185 -8.99 13.02 -13.57
CA TRP A 185 -7.53 12.98 -13.45
C TRP A 185 -6.93 14.38 -13.63
N PRO A 186 -5.94 14.76 -12.78
CA PRO A 186 -5.25 16.02 -12.97
C PRO A 186 -4.49 16.01 -14.31
N ALA A 187 -4.42 17.16 -14.97
CA ALA A 187 -3.67 17.30 -16.20
C ALA A 187 -2.20 16.91 -15.99
N ARG A 188 -1.65 16.13 -16.91
CA ARG A 188 -0.24 15.76 -16.88
C ARG A 188 0.62 17.02 -16.96
N LYS A 189 1.54 17.17 -16.00
CA LYS A 189 2.53 18.24 -16.03
C LYS A 189 3.64 17.88 -17.04
N PRO A 190 4.03 18.78 -17.95
CA PRO A 190 4.99 18.47 -19.02
C PRO A 190 6.34 17.94 -18.53
N ASN A 191 6.77 18.37 -17.34
CA ASN A 191 8.08 18.03 -16.77
C ASN A 191 8.04 16.91 -15.73
N VAL A 192 6.91 16.21 -15.58
CA VAL A 192 6.80 15.05 -14.69
C VAL A 192 6.87 13.79 -15.56
N PRO A 193 7.90 12.95 -15.39
CA PRO A 193 8.00 11.67 -16.08
C PRO A 193 6.74 10.81 -15.86
N GLU A 194 6.39 10.03 -16.87
CA GLU A 194 5.31 9.06 -16.69
C GLU A 194 5.76 7.96 -15.72
N ALA A 195 4.83 7.42 -14.94
CA ALA A 195 5.12 6.21 -14.18
C ALA A 195 5.55 5.08 -15.15
N PRO A 196 6.51 4.22 -14.75
CA PRO A 196 6.99 3.14 -15.59
C PRO A 196 5.84 2.17 -15.93
N ALA A 197 6.01 1.41 -17.03
CA ALA A 197 5.09 0.33 -17.34
C ALA A 197 5.08 -0.69 -16.19
N ALA A 198 3.88 -1.06 -15.73
CA ALA A 198 3.70 -2.02 -14.66
C ALA A 198 3.51 -3.42 -15.23
N ALA A 199 4.14 -4.41 -14.59
CA ALA A 199 3.97 -5.82 -14.87
C ALA A 199 3.68 -6.57 -13.56
N PRO A 200 2.87 -7.64 -13.57
CA PRO A 200 2.59 -8.41 -12.35
C PRO A 200 3.86 -8.96 -11.71
N VAL A 201 3.94 -8.88 -10.38
CA VAL A 201 5.07 -9.41 -9.60
C VAL A 201 5.21 -10.90 -9.86
N GLN A 202 6.44 -11.31 -10.18
CA GLN A 202 6.79 -12.72 -10.33
C GLN A 202 7.37 -13.27 -9.02
N PRO A 203 7.24 -14.59 -8.77
CA PRO A 203 8.00 -15.23 -7.70
C PRO A 203 9.50 -15.00 -7.88
N CYS A 204 10.20 -14.78 -6.79
CA CYS A 204 11.65 -14.70 -6.80
C CYS A 204 12.25 -16.04 -7.25
N ALA A 205 13.20 -15.99 -8.21
CA ALA A 205 13.83 -17.19 -8.77
C ALA A 205 14.57 -18.04 -7.72
N THR A 206 15.04 -17.41 -6.64
CA THR A 206 15.77 -18.10 -5.56
C THR A 206 15.21 -17.64 -4.23
N PRO A 207 14.65 -18.53 -3.38
CA PRO A 207 14.15 -18.14 -2.07
C PRO A 207 15.24 -17.54 -1.18
N LEU A 208 14.88 -16.56 -0.36
CA LEU A 208 15.80 -15.98 0.62
C LEU A 208 16.10 -16.99 1.73
N ARG A 209 17.36 -17.03 2.19
CA ARG A 209 17.77 -17.90 3.29
C ARG A 209 17.80 -17.10 4.58
N TYR A 210 16.78 -17.30 5.42
CA TYR A 210 16.72 -16.69 6.74
C TYR A 210 17.54 -17.48 7.77
N ASP A 211 17.98 -16.82 8.83
CA ASP A 211 18.67 -17.47 9.94
C ASP A 211 17.70 -17.74 11.11
N PRO A 212 17.43 -19.02 11.46
CA PRO A 212 16.51 -19.37 12.54
C PRO A 212 17.05 -18.99 13.93
N LYS A 213 18.31 -18.55 14.05
CA LYS A 213 18.91 -18.01 15.28
C LYS A 213 18.99 -16.48 15.27
N ALA A 214 18.43 -15.79 14.28
CA ALA A 214 18.34 -14.33 14.29
C ALA A 214 17.64 -13.84 15.56
N LYS A 215 18.27 -12.89 16.26
CA LYS A 215 17.80 -12.26 17.50
C LYS A 215 17.92 -10.76 17.38
N MET A 216 16.94 -10.05 17.94
CA MET A 216 16.99 -8.60 18.05
C MET A 216 18.12 -8.19 19.00
N LYS A 217 18.95 -7.25 18.57
CA LYS A 217 20.02 -6.63 19.36
C LYS A 217 19.38 -5.69 20.39
N LYS A 218 20.18 -5.33 21.40
CA LYS A 218 19.78 -4.23 22.30
C LYS A 218 19.66 -2.93 21.50
N PRO A 219 18.74 -2.02 21.89
CA PRO A 219 18.64 -0.70 21.29
C PRO A 219 20.00 0.01 21.30
N ASP A 220 20.35 0.61 20.17
CA ASP A 220 21.54 1.43 20.00
C ASP A 220 21.13 2.80 19.46
N MET A 221 21.42 3.85 20.23
CA MET A 221 21.04 5.23 19.90
C MET A 221 21.77 5.74 18.65
N ALA A 222 22.99 5.26 18.37
CA ALA A 222 23.71 5.60 17.15
C ALA A 222 22.99 5.04 15.91
N ALA A 223 22.51 3.79 16.00
CA ALA A 223 21.69 3.18 14.95
C ALA A 223 20.33 3.89 14.79
N GLY A 224 19.73 4.35 15.89
CA GLY A 224 18.49 5.14 15.86
C GLY A 224 18.64 6.49 15.13
N LEU A 225 19.75 7.20 15.34
CA LEU A 225 20.05 8.46 14.67
C LEU A 225 20.37 8.25 13.18
N LEU A 226 21.15 7.22 12.86
CA LEU A 226 21.45 6.89 11.45
C LEU A 226 20.19 6.49 10.70
N GLY A 227 19.35 5.63 11.28
CA GLY A 227 18.08 5.23 10.71
C GLY A 227 17.14 6.43 10.48
N ALA A 228 17.07 7.37 11.43
CA ALA A 228 16.30 8.60 11.26
C ALA A 228 16.82 9.47 10.11
N THR A 229 18.15 9.53 9.94
CA THR A 229 18.81 10.27 8.86
C THR A 229 18.53 9.64 7.49
N LEU A 230 18.64 8.30 7.39
CA LEU A 230 18.30 7.56 6.17
C LEU A 230 16.83 7.74 5.79
N ALA A 231 15.93 7.63 6.77
CA ALA A 231 14.50 7.87 6.55
C ALA A 231 14.22 9.29 6.05
N MET A 232 14.94 10.30 6.56
CA MET A 232 14.83 11.67 6.07
C MET A 232 15.31 11.79 4.61
N MET A 233 16.42 11.15 4.26
CA MET A 233 16.93 11.18 2.87
C MET A 233 15.95 10.49 1.91
N ALA A 234 15.39 9.34 2.29
CA ALA A 234 14.39 8.64 1.50
C ALA A 234 13.04 9.40 1.39
N SER A 235 12.80 10.34 2.31
CA SER A 235 11.57 11.14 2.39
C SER A 235 11.62 12.44 1.55
N LYS A 236 12.82 12.88 1.14
CA LYS A 236 12.95 14.11 0.36
C LYS A 236 12.44 13.90 -1.06
N PRO A 237 11.52 14.74 -1.57
CA PRO A 237 11.21 14.74 -2.98
C PRO A 237 12.46 15.12 -3.78
N PRO A 238 12.66 14.57 -4.98
CA PRO A 238 13.77 14.97 -5.84
C PRO A 238 13.72 16.48 -6.06
N GLU A 239 14.85 17.17 -5.84
CA GLU A 239 14.95 18.61 -6.04
C GLU A 239 14.79 18.94 -7.54
N ASP A 240 13.88 19.88 -7.84
CA ASP A 240 13.70 20.40 -9.20
C ASP A 240 15.04 20.89 -9.78
N GLY A 241 15.58 20.17 -10.77
CA GLY A 241 16.75 20.59 -11.54
C GLY A 241 18.07 19.89 -11.24
N LYS A 242 18.14 18.94 -10.29
CA LYS A 242 19.29 18.03 -10.19
C LYS A 242 19.01 16.76 -10.97
N LYS A 243 19.83 16.50 -11.99
CA LYS A 243 19.97 15.18 -12.61
C LYS A 243 20.59 14.25 -11.56
N GLU A 244 19.80 13.70 -10.66
CA GLU A 244 20.16 12.43 -10.06
C GLU A 244 20.29 11.43 -11.21
N GLU A 245 21.38 10.67 -11.24
CA GLU A 245 21.49 9.51 -12.11
C GLU A 245 20.22 8.70 -11.90
N GLU A 246 19.43 8.62 -12.96
CA GLU A 246 18.09 8.06 -13.01
C GLU A 246 18.19 6.57 -12.67
N SER A 247 18.25 6.25 -11.37
CA SER A 247 18.17 4.88 -10.92
C SER A 247 16.79 4.40 -11.33
N ALA A 248 16.72 3.52 -12.32
CA ALA A 248 15.48 2.92 -12.76
C ALA A 248 14.71 2.45 -11.51
N PRO A 249 13.39 2.71 -11.43
CA PRO A 249 12.60 2.28 -10.28
C PRO A 249 12.82 0.78 -10.05
N ALA A 250 13.13 0.41 -8.81
CA ALA A 250 13.45 -0.95 -8.47
C ALA A 250 12.27 -1.87 -8.80
N THR A 251 12.48 -2.86 -9.67
CA THR A 251 11.48 -3.91 -9.94
C THR A 251 11.48 -4.89 -8.77
N PHE A 252 10.34 -5.43 -8.37
CA PHE A 252 10.25 -6.39 -7.26
C PHE A 252 9.91 -7.81 -7.71
N CYS A 253 10.41 -8.81 -6.97
CA CYS A 253 9.91 -10.19 -6.99
C CYS A 253 9.32 -10.57 -5.63
N ARG A 254 8.40 -11.55 -5.59
CA ARG A 254 7.76 -12.05 -4.35
C ARG A 254 8.52 -13.25 -3.78
N ASP A 255 8.91 -13.18 -2.52
CA ASP A 255 9.61 -14.26 -1.82
C ASP A 255 8.62 -15.15 -1.06
N GLY A 256 8.39 -16.35 -1.57
CA GLY A 256 7.39 -17.27 -1.05
C GLY A 256 5.95 -16.89 -1.40
N GLU A 257 5.01 -17.53 -0.69
CA GLU A 257 3.58 -17.27 -0.85
C GLU A 257 3.13 -16.12 0.04
N GLY A 258 2.34 -15.21 -0.52
CA GLY A 258 1.69 -14.15 0.26
C GLY A 258 0.53 -14.70 1.11
N SER A 259 0.27 -14.10 2.27
CA SER A 259 -0.97 -14.26 3.04
C SER A 259 -1.82 -13.00 2.93
N THR A 260 -3.03 -13.01 3.49
CA THR A 260 -3.87 -11.82 3.65
C THR A 260 -3.20 -10.76 4.55
N GLU A 261 -2.39 -11.16 5.51
CA GLU A 261 -1.74 -10.24 6.45
C GLU A 261 -0.49 -9.61 5.84
N LEU A 262 0.29 -10.37 5.06
CA LEU A 262 1.57 -9.89 4.53
C LEU A 262 1.99 -10.52 3.20
N GLY A 263 2.85 -9.81 2.48
CA GLY A 263 3.62 -10.31 1.33
C GLY A 263 5.07 -9.88 1.46
N VAL A 264 6.01 -10.72 1.04
CA VAL A 264 7.45 -10.44 1.14
C VAL A 264 8.02 -10.23 -0.25
N TYR A 265 8.76 -9.14 -0.42
CA TYR A 265 9.27 -8.69 -1.71
C TYR A 265 10.76 -8.37 -1.64
N ARG A 266 11.46 -8.57 -2.76
CA ARG A 266 12.86 -8.18 -2.92
C ARG A 266 13.02 -7.34 -4.18
N ALA A 267 13.72 -6.21 -4.04
CA ALA A 267 14.12 -5.39 -5.17
C ALA A 267 15.05 -6.19 -6.10
N LEU A 268 14.96 -5.96 -7.41
CA LEU A 268 15.76 -6.58 -8.44
C LEU A 268 16.92 -5.66 -8.86
N PRO A 269 18.12 -6.21 -9.12
CA PRO A 269 18.48 -7.63 -8.97
C PRO A 269 18.35 -8.09 -7.52
N ALA A 270 17.84 -9.32 -7.32
CA ALA A 270 17.43 -9.79 -6.00
C ALA A 270 18.61 -9.87 -5.04
N ASP A 271 18.67 -8.95 -4.07
CA ASP A 271 19.67 -8.97 -3.02
C ASP A 271 19.38 -10.11 -2.02
N SER A 272 20.38 -10.94 -1.74
CA SER A 272 20.24 -12.05 -0.78
C SER A 272 20.26 -11.59 0.69
N PHE A 273 20.21 -10.29 0.95
CA PHE A 273 20.38 -9.73 2.30
C PHE A 273 19.36 -8.65 2.65
N ALA A 274 18.38 -8.37 1.80
CA ALA A 274 17.33 -7.40 2.11
C ALA A 274 15.97 -7.88 1.61
N TYR A 275 14.91 -7.48 2.30
CA TYR A 275 13.54 -7.70 1.87
C TYR A 275 12.61 -6.64 2.44
N THR A 276 11.48 -6.47 1.77
CA THR A 276 10.39 -5.60 2.20
C THR A 276 9.14 -6.44 2.43
N ILE A 277 8.52 -6.29 3.60
CA ILE A 277 7.20 -6.86 3.88
C ILE A 277 6.16 -5.79 3.55
N ALA A 278 5.23 -6.05 2.65
CA ALA A 278 4.04 -5.21 2.49
C ALA A 278 2.92 -5.76 3.41
N ILE A 279 2.37 -4.89 4.25
CA ILE A 279 1.35 -5.25 5.24
C ILE A 279 -0.03 -5.05 4.63
N ALA A 280 -0.84 -6.11 4.59
CA ALA A 280 -2.14 -6.13 3.93
C ALA A 280 -2.04 -5.49 2.54
N ASP A 281 -2.92 -4.57 2.21
CA ASP A 281 -3.02 -3.81 0.95
C ASP A 281 -3.07 -2.29 1.18
N ALA A 282 -2.78 -1.85 2.42
CA ALA A 282 -3.05 -0.50 2.90
C ALA A 282 -1.82 0.42 2.87
N GLY A 283 -0.86 0.21 1.97
CA GLY A 283 0.26 1.13 1.78
C GLY A 283 1.41 1.05 2.80
N ASN A 284 1.30 0.25 3.88
CA ASN A 284 2.34 0.14 4.90
C ASN A 284 3.37 -0.94 4.58
N THR A 285 4.65 -0.70 4.88
CA THR A 285 5.73 -1.67 4.65
C THR A 285 6.68 -1.81 5.83
N ILE A 286 7.40 -2.93 5.91
CA ILE A 286 8.56 -3.10 6.79
C ILE A 286 9.77 -3.41 5.93
N SER A 287 10.80 -2.59 6.00
CA SER A 287 12.06 -2.83 5.32
C SER A 287 13.06 -3.48 6.26
N VAL A 288 13.69 -4.55 5.80
CA VAL A 288 14.78 -5.27 6.49
C VAL A 288 16.00 -5.26 5.58
N TYR A 289 17.09 -4.68 6.05
CA TYR A 289 18.30 -4.46 5.24
C TYR A 289 19.57 -4.49 6.12
N PRO A 290 20.75 -4.74 5.53
CA PRO A 290 22.00 -4.73 6.29
C PRO A 290 22.21 -3.39 6.98
N ASP A 291 22.48 -3.45 8.28
CA ASP A 291 22.81 -2.29 9.11
C ASP A 291 24.17 -1.73 8.69
N LEU A 292 24.20 -0.44 8.35
CA LEU A 292 25.40 0.26 7.87
C LEU A 292 26.48 0.41 8.95
N LEU A 293 26.13 0.29 10.23
CA LEU A 293 27.08 0.38 11.35
C LEU A 293 27.72 -0.96 11.73
N SER A 294 27.23 -2.06 11.15
CA SER A 294 27.73 -3.39 11.47
C SER A 294 28.94 -3.78 10.61
N ASP A 295 29.77 -4.69 11.11
CA ASP A 295 30.87 -5.30 10.35
C ASP A 295 30.33 -5.93 9.06
N ALA A 296 30.89 -5.55 7.90
CA ALA A 296 30.50 -6.09 6.60
C ALA A 296 30.57 -7.63 6.52
N LYS A 297 31.40 -8.28 7.35
CA LYS A 297 31.50 -9.74 7.44
C LYS A 297 30.43 -10.37 8.33
N LYS A 298 29.79 -9.59 9.19
CA LYS A 298 28.72 -10.00 10.13
C LYS A 298 27.69 -8.87 10.26
N PRO A 299 26.97 -8.55 9.16
CA PRO A 299 26.03 -7.45 9.18
C PRO A 299 24.92 -7.76 10.18
N GLY A 300 24.57 -6.76 11.01
CA GLY A 300 23.25 -6.69 11.60
C GLY A 300 22.21 -6.36 10.54
N TYR A 301 20.94 -6.45 10.90
CA TYR A 301 19.84 -6.18 9.97
C TYR A 301 18.91 -5.15 10.59
N ALA A 302 18.97 -3.92 10.07
CA ALA A 302 18.08 -2.84 10.47
C ALA A 302 16.64 -3.17 10.08
N VAL A 303 15.69 -2.69 10.90
CA VAL A 303 14.26 -2.88 10.69
C VAL A 303 13.59 -1.52 10.73
N THR A 304 12.85 -1.18 9.68
CA THR A 304 12.10 0.07 9.60
C THR A 304 10.66 -0.22 9.20
N LEU A 305 9.70 0.13 10.06
CA LEU A 305 8.28 0.14 9.71
C LEU A 305 7.97 1.50 9.06
N ASN A 306 7.55 1.47 7.81
CA ASN A 306 7.13 2.66 7.07
C ASN A 306 5.60 2.66 6.98
N THR A 307 4.99 3.66 7.60
CA THR A 307 3.57 3.95 7.43
C THR A 307 3.34 5.01 6.36
N LEU A 308 2.08 5.34 6.08
CA LEU A 308 1.72 6.42 5.17
C LEU A 308 2.31 7.78 5.62
N GLU A 309 2.52 7.94 6.94
CA GLU A 309 2.94 9.19 7.58
C GLU A 309 4.37 9.22 8.10
N ARG A 310 4.87 8.08 8.58
CA ARG A 310 6.08 8.05 9.39
C ARG A 310 6.88 6.79 9.12
N ALA A 311 8.19 6.92 9.17
CA ALA A 311 9.10 5.80 9.33
C ALA A 311 9.40 5.61 10.82
N TYR A 312 9.38 4.37 11.29
CA TYR A 312 9.72 3.98 12.66
C TYR A 312 10.89 3.00 12.62
N VAL A 313 11.99 3.35 13.27
CA VAL A 313 13.20 2.54 13.32
C VAL A 313 13.16 1.67 14.56
N PHE A 314 13.40 0.37 14.41
CA PHE A 314 13.43 -0.60 15.50
C PHE A 314 14.86 -1.12 15.72
N PRO A 315 15.15 -1.76 16.87
CA PRO A 315 16.45 -2.39 17.07
C PRO A 315 16.75 -3.41 15.97
N ALA A 316 18.00 -3.43 15.50
CA ALA A 316 18.43 -4.34 14.45
C ALA A 316 18.47 -5.79 14.93
N PHE A 317 18.40 -6.76 14.02
CA PHE A 317 18.72 -8.16 14.29
C PHE A 317 20.22 -8.44 14.12
N ASP A 318 20.74 -9.47 14.78
CA ASP A 318 22.14 -9.92 14.65
C ASP A 318 22.42 -10.75 13.38
N ARG A 319 21.36 -11.23 12.71
CA ARG A 319 21.36 -12.03 11.48
C ARG A 319 20.06 -11.78 10.72
N LEU A 320 19.97 -12.19 9.45
CA LEU A 320 18.79 -11.98 8.61
C LEU A 320 17.57 -12.70 9.22
N PRO A 321 16.57 -11.97 9.75
CA PRO A 321 15.43 -12.60 10.41
C PRO A 321 14.39 -13.08 9.40
N GLU A 322 13.64 -14.11 9.78
CA GLU A 322 12.40 -14.49 9.09
C GLU A 322 11.32 -13.40 9.26
N PRO A 323 10.45 -13.19 8.26
CA PRO A 323 9.39 -12.16 8.33
C PRO A 323 8.52 -12.26 9.58
N VAL A 324 8.14 -13.47 10.00
CA VAL A 324 7.32 -13.69 11.20
C VAL A 324 8.02 -13.19 12.46
N LYS A 325 9.34 -13.38 12.59
CA LYS A 325 10.09 -12.86 13.74
C LYS A 325 10.15 -11.34 13.77
N VAL A 326 10.18 -10.71 12.60
CA VAL A 326 10.13 -9.25 12.49
C VAL A 326 8.78 -8.75 12.98
N MET A 327 7.67 -9.33 12.47
CA MET A 327 6.32 -8.99 12.92
C MET A 327 6.15 -9.14 14.44
N ASP A 328 6.59 -10.29 14.97
CA ASP A 328 6.59 -10.57 16.40
C ASP A 328 7.36 -9.52 17.21
N ALA A 329 8.53 -9.11 16.72
CA ALA A 329 9.37 -8.15 17.43
C ALA A 329 8.78 -6.73 17.42
N LEU A 330 8.13 -6.32 16.33
CA LEU A 330 7.44 -5.02 16.23
C LEU A 330 6.27 -4.91 17.22
N THR A 331 5.59 -6.01 17.53
CA THR A 331 4.51 -6.01 18.54
C THR A 331 5.01 -5.96 19.98
N LYS A 332 6.26 -6.40 20.23
CA LYS A 332 6.84 -6.54 21.58
C LYS A 332 7.81 -5.43 21.96
N THR A 333 8.23 -4.61 20.99
CA THR A 333 9.33 -3.65 21.14
C THR A 333 8.86 -2.26 20.75
N ARG A 334 9.37 -1.24 21.43
CA ARG A 334 9.13 0.16 21.03
C ARG A 334 10.14 0.59 19.96
N PRO A 335 9.76 1.50 19.03
CA PRO A 335 10.71 2.08 18.10
C PRO A 335 11.78 2.90 18.86
N ILE A 336 13.00 2.91 18.31
CA ILE A 336 14.13 3.74 18.80
C ILE A 336 13.95 5.18 18.32
N SER A 337 13.49 5.35 17.07
CA SER A 337 13.21 6.67 16.51
C SER A 337 12.02 6.62 15.56
N SER A 338 11.45 7.78 15.29
CA SER A 338 10.48 7.97 14.22
C SER A 338 10.77 9.25 13.45
N THR A 339 10.55 9.21 12.14
CA THR A 339 10.72 10.34 11.23
C THR A 339 9.42 10.54 10.47
N GLY A 340 8.85 11.74 10.53
CA GLY A 340 7.73 12.13 9.68
C GLY A 340 8.14 12.10 8.21
N ARG A 341 7.22 11.72 7.34
CA ARG A 341 7.48 11.48 5.92
C ARG A 341 7.89 12.71 5.12
N ASP A 342 7.68 13.91 5.65
CA ASP A 342 8.20 15.13 5.02
C ASP A 342 9.61 15.49 5.56
N GLY A 343 10.21 14.61 6.37
CA GLY A 343 11.54 14.76 6.96
C GLY A 343 11.64 15.79 8.10
N ASN A 344 10.59 16.58 8.33
CA ASN A 344 10.62 17.74 9.22
C ASN A 344 10.40 17.41 10.71
N GLU A 345 9.99 16.18 11.03
CA GLU A 345 9.71 15.74 12.39
C GLU A 345 10.54 14.52 12.73
N ILE A 346 11.50 14.66 13.65
CA ILE A 346 12.25 13.52 14.19
C ILE A 346 11.97 13.41 15.68
N SER A 347 11.60 12.22 16.12
CA SER A 347 11.52 11.87 17.53
C SER A 347 12.46 10.71 17.81
N ILE A 348 13.35 10.88 18.77
CA ILE A 348 14.24 9.83 19.26
C ILE A 348 13.77 9.47 20.67
N GLN A 349 13.44 8.20 20.89
CA GLN A 349 13.03 7.73 22.21
C GLN A 349 14.27 7.29 22.99
N ALA A 350 14.52 7.92 24.13
CA ALA A 350 15.39 7.33 25.14
C ALA A 350 14.64 6.12 25.73
N GLN A 351 15.23 4.92 25.62
CA GLN A 351 14.67 3.69 26.20
C GLN A 351 15.20 3.44 27.61
#